data_AF-A3SKW9-F1
#
_entry.id   AF-A3SKW9-F1
#
_cell.length_a   1.000
_cell.length_b   1.000
_cell.length_c   1.000
_cell.angle_alpha   90.00
_cell.angle_beta   90.00
_cell.angle_gamma   90.00
#
_symmetry.space_group_name_H-M   'P 1'
#
loop_
_entity.id
_entity.type
_entity.pdbx_description
1 polymer ?
#
loop_
_entity_poly.entity_id
_entity_poly.type
_entity_poly.pdbx_seq_one_letter_code
_entity_poly.pdbx_strand_id
1 'polypeptide(L)'
;MLTWAQPSAAKPRVAVTEKTYSVDAVTAEGILQQMKARGPNGHWAYTDWYVKWTGSCQLSVAITYTMPKHRNEAKLDPALRKRWQSMVAALRKHEQKHGQHGINAAQEIEKGKCANGDALIKKWANQDKVLDKRTQHGAREGVVFP
;
A
#
# COMPACT_ATOMS: atom_id res chain seq x y z
N MET A 1 33.78 -23.87 -25.93
CA MET A 1 33.33 -23.19 -24.70
C MET A 1 31.81 -23.24 -24.69
N LEU A 2 31.18 -24.04 -23.83
CA LEU A 2 29.72 -24.07 -23.69
C LEU A 2 29.30 -22.95 -22.72
N THR A 3 28.63 -21.92 -23.24
CA THR A 3 27.95 -20.90 -22.46
C THR A 3 26.63 -21.48 -21.95
N TRP A 4 26.55 -21.75 -20.65
CA TRP A 4 25.29 -22.07 -19.99
C TRP A 4 24.46 -20.78 -19.88
N ALA A 5 23.31 -20.72 -20.54
CA ALA A 5 22.32 -19.70 -20.28
C ALA A 5 21.83 -19.87 -18.84
N GLN A 6 22.07 -18.88 -17.99
CA GLN A 6 21.47 -18.86 -16.66
C GLN A 6 19.96 -18.68 -16.81
N PRO A 7 19.13 -19.50 -16.15
CA PRO A 7 17.70 -19.26 -16.12
C PRO A 7 17.46 -17.89 -15.51
N SER A 8 16.81 -17.00 -16.27
CA SER A 8 16.30 -15.74 -15.76
C SER A 8 15.36 -16.06 -14.61
N ALA A 9 15.70 -15.62 -13.40
CA ALA A 9 14.82 -15.70 -12.24
C ALA A 9 13.50 -15.01 -12.58
N ALA A 10 12.43 -15.79 -12.70
CA ALA A 10 11.12 -15.28 -13.05
C ALA A 10 10.61 -14.41 -11.91
N LYS A 11 10.63 -13.08 -12.14
CA LYS A 11 10.14 -12.06 -11.20
C LYS A 11 8.86 -12.52 -10.48
N PRO A 12 8.71 -12.24 -9.17
CA PRO A 12 7.55 -12.69 -8.42
C PRO A 12 6.25 -12.20 -9.06
N ARG A 13 5.25 -13.07 -9.14
CA ARG A 13 3.94 -12.72 -9.69
C ARG A 13 3.23 -11.77 -8.74
N VAL A 14 3.00 -10.52 -9.16
CA VAL A 14 2.29 -9.52 -8.34
C VAL A 14 0.83 -9.42 -8.76
N ALA A 15 -0.09 -9.51 -7.79
CA ALA A 15 -1.51 -9.25 -7.97
C ALA A 15 -1.92 -8.07 -7.08
N VAL A 16 -2.54 -7.04 -7.67
CA VAL A 16 -3.02 -5.85 -6.97
C VAL A 16 -4.54 -5.85 -6.94
N THR A 17 -5.11 -5.62 -5.77
CA THR A 17 -6.55 -5.45 -5.54
C THR A 17 -6.81 -4.03 -5.03
N GLU A 18 -7.77 -3.36 -5.65
CA GLU A 18 -8.22 -2.02 -5.27
C GLU A 18 -9.55 -2.12 -4.53
N LYS A 19 -9.56 -1.74 -3.26
CA LYS A 19 -10.76 -1.61 -2.44
C LYS A 19 -11.01 -0.16 -2.09
N THR A 20 -12.27 0.16 -1.85
CA THR A 20 -12.65 1.49 -1.41
C THR A 20 -13.71 1.45 -0.33
N TYR A 21 -13.70 2.42 0.56
CA TYR A 21 -14.82 2.73 1.44
C TYR A 21 -15.41 4.11 1.10
N SER A 22 -16.69 4.29 1.39
CA SER A 22 -17.45 5.46 0.96
C SER A 22 -17.34 6.65 1.92
N VAL A 23 -17.08 7.82 1.36
CA VAL A 23 -17.22 9.14 2.01
C VAL A 23 -18.28 9.94 1.26
N ASP A 24 -19.17 10.61 1.97
CA ASP A 24 -20.29 11.35 1.39
C ASP A 24 -20.65 12.65 2.11
N ALA A 25 -19.98 12.98 3.21
CA ALA A 25 -20.08 14.29 3.84
C ALA A 25 -19.51 15.40 2.94
N VAL A 26 -20.09 16.60 3.03
CA VAL A 26 -19.70 17.75 2.19
C VAL A 26 -18.96 18.86 2.95
N THR A 27 -18.69 18.66 4.24
CA THR A 27 -17.87 19.54 5.08
C THR A 27 -16.56 18.85 5.46
N ALA A 28 -15.52 19.62 5.79
CA ALA A 28 -14.22 19.06 6.15
C ALA A 28 -14.31 18.17 7.39
N GLU A 29 -15.00 18.64 8.43
CA GLU A 29 -15.21 17.93 9.69
C GLU A 29 -16.00 16.63 9.47
N GLY A 30 -17.03 16.68 8.63
CA GLY A 30 -17.84 15.51 8.31
C GLY A 30 -17.02 14.46 7.54
N ILE A 31 -16.16 14.89 6.61
CA ILE A 31 -15.25 14.00 5.89
C ILE A 31 -14.27 13.33 6.87
N LEU A 32 -13.64 14.10 7.76
CA LEU A 32 -12.73 13.57 8.78
C LEU A 32 -13.41 12.56 9.69
N GLN A 33 -14.61 12.86 10.17
CA GLN A 33 -15.40 11.95 11.01
C GLN A 33 -15.70 10.64 10.27
N GLN A 34 -16.07 10.71 8.99
CA GLN A 34 -16.34 9.52 8.19
C GLN A 34 -15.09 8.70 7.91
N MET A 35 -13.96 9.33 7.57
CA MET A 35 -12.70 8.61 7.38
C MET A 35 -12.25 7.93 8.68
N LYS A 36 -12.39 8.60 9.83
CA LYS A 36 -12.09 7.99 11.14
C LYS A 36 -13.00 6.79 11.45
N ALA A 37 -14.30 6.89 11.14
CA ALA A 37 -15.27 5.85 11.48
C ALA A 37 -15.31 4.67 10.49
N ARG A 38 -15.05 4.93 9.21
CA ARG A 38 -15.22 3.97 8.10
C ARG A 38 -13.89 3.49 7.52
N GLY A 39 -12.79 4.15 7.88
CA GLY A 39 -11.46 3.82 7.42
C GLY A 39 -10.98 2.46 7.92
N PRO A 40 -10.21 1.72 7.11
CA PRO A 40 -9.66 0.41 7.48
C PRO A 40 -8.70 0.55 8.66
N ASN A 41 -8.82 -0.34 9.66
CA ASN A 41 -7.89 -0.45 10.79
C ASN A 41 -7.66 0.87 11.55
N GLY A 42 -8.62 1.81 11.53
CA GLY A 42 -8.50 3.13 12.15
C GLY A 42 -7.67 4.16 11.36
N HIS A 43 -7.32 3.85 10.11
CA HIS A 43 -6.53 4.68 9.21
C HIS A 43 -7.37 5.26 8.06
N TRP A 44 -6.90 6.34 7.43
CA TRP A 44 -7.60 6.94 6.28
C TRP A 44 -7.42 6.12 4.99
N ALA A 45 -6.31 5.39 4.85
CA ALA A 45 -6.12 4.33 3.87
C ALA A 45 -5.30 3.22 4.53
N TYR A 46 -5.22 2.06 3.86
CA TYR A 46 -4.43 0.95 4.35
C TYR A 46 -3.96 0.05 3.22
N THR A 47 -2.78 -0.54 3.40
CA THR A 47 -2.22 -1.53 2.50
C THR A 47 -1.99 -2.85 3.23
N ASP A 48 -2.63 -3.89 2.72
CA ASP A 48 -2.29 -5.27 3.06
C ASP A 48 -1.38 -5.84 1.97
N TRP A 49 -0.31 -6.54 2.35
CA TRP A 49 0.46 -7.33 1.41
C TRP A 49 0.76 -8.72 1.98
N TYR A 50 0.78 -9.71 1.10
CA TYR A 50 1.01 -11.11 1.47
C TYR A 50 1.89 -11.80 0.44
N VAL A 51 2.93 -12.50 0.91
CA VAL A 51 3.87 -13.23 0.06
C VAL A 51 3.65 -14.73 0.21
N LYS A 52 3.50 -15.43 -0.91
CA LYS A 52 3.43 -16.90 -1.00
C LYS A 52 4.55 -17.43 -1.87
N TRP A 53 5.05 -18.61 -1.53
CA TRP A 53 5.91 -19.38 -2.42
C TRP A 53 5.60 -20.87 -2.36
N THR A 54 5.98 -21.60 -3.42
CA THR A 54 5.90 -23.06 -3.48
C THR A 54 7.20 -23.70 -3.02
N GLY A 55 7.21 -25.03 -2.83
CA GLY A 55 8.45 -25.79 -2.57
C GLY A 55 9.51 -25.67 -3.67
N SER A 56 9.12 -25.31 -4.89
CA SER A 56 10.02 -24.99 -6.02
C SER A 56 10.37 -23.50 -6.14
N CYS A 57 10.09 -22.70 -5.09
CA CYS A 57 10.35 -21.27 -5.01
C CYS A 57 9.62 -20.40 -6.04
N GLN A 58 8.42 -20.79 -6.47
CA GLN A 58 7.57 -19.92 -7.29
C GLN A 58 6.86 -18.90 -6.40
N LEU A 59 7.28 -17.64 -6.47
CA LEU A 59 6.81 -16.56 -5.59
C LEU A 59 5.61 -15.80 -6.18
N SER A 60 4.70 -15.39 -5.30
CA SER A 60 3.63 -14.46 -5.60
C SER A 60 3.40 -13.47 -4.47
N VAL A 61 3.00 -12.26 -4.82
CA VAL A 61 2.66 -11.17 -3.90
C VAL A 61 1.24 -10.74 -4.19
N ALA A 62 0.38 -10.79 -3.18
CA ALA A 62 -0.94 -10.15 -3.22
C ALA A 62 -0.85 -8.83 -2.46
N ILE A 63 -1.29 -7.74 -3.08
CA ILE A 63 -1.34 -6.40 -2.48
C ILE A 63 -2.78 -5.91 -2.55
N THR A 64 -3.33 -5.44 -1.44
CA THR A 64 -4.65 -4.80 -1.39
C THR A 64 -4.50 -3.39 -0.88
N TYR A 65 -4.88 -2.41 -1.69
CA TYR A 65 -5.01 -1.02 -1.27
C TYR A 65 -6.46 -0.75 -0.92
N THR A 66 -6.73 -0.23 0.28
CA THR A 66 -8.05 0.21 0.70
C THR A 66 -8.06 1.73 0.84
N MET A 67 -8.75 2.41 -0.07
CA MET A 67 -8.72 3.86 -0.22
C MET A 67 -10.07 4.52 0.08
N PRO A 68 -10.10 5.77 0.56
CA PRO A 68 -11.33 6.53 0.59
C PRO A 68 -11.82 6.85 -0.83
N LYS A 69 -13.14 6.75 -1.06
CA LYS A 69 -13.78 7.20 -2.31
C LYS A 69 -14.99 8.05 -2.00
N HIS A 70 -14.98 9.29 -2.48
CA HIS A 70 -16.06 10.21 -2.23
C HIS A 70 -17.20 9.99 -3.25
N ARG A 71 -18.45 9.83 -2.78
CA ARG A 71 -19.60 9.53 -3.66
C ARG A 71 -20.06 10.72 -4.49
N ASN A 72 -19.91 11.93 -3.95
CA ASN A 72 -20.46 13.15 -4.53
C ASN A 72 -19.40 14.27 -4.59
N GLU A 73 -18.21 14.02 -5.15
CA GLU A 73 -17.12 15.04 -5.15
C GLU A 73 -17.59 16.37 -5.75
N ALA A 74 -18.50 16.31 -6.73
CA ALA A 74 -19.13 17.47 -7.37
C ALA A 74 -19.92 18.39 -6.41
N LYS A 75 -20.31 17.92 -5.23
CA LYS A 75 -21.00 18.71 -4.20
C LYS A 75 -20.06 19.39 -3.20
N LEU A 76 -18.78 19.03 -3.20
CA LEU A 76 -17.79 19.71 -2.39
C LEU A 76 -17.54 21.12 -2.94
N ASP A 77 -17.36 22.07 -2.03
CA ASP A 77 -16.76 23.37 -2.34
C ASP A 77 -15.48 23.17 -3.17
N PRO A 78 -15.20 23.99 -4.21
CA PRO A 78 -14.05 23.80 -5.09
C PRO A 78 -12.70 23.73 -4.35
N ALA A 79 -12.51 24.54 -3.31
CA ALA A 79 -11.28 24.51 -2.53
C ALA A 79 -11.17 23.20 -1.72
N LEU A 80 -12.26 22.78 -1.06
CA LEU A 80 -12.30 21.52 -0.32
C LEU A 80 -12.10 20.31 -1.25
N ARG A 81 -12.69 20.31 -2.44
CA ARG A 81 -12.50 19.27 -3.47
C ARG A 81 -11.04 19.13 -3.87
N LYS A 82 -10.35 20.26 -4.13
CA LYS A 82 -8.92 20.24 -4.48
C LYS A 82 -8.07 19.64 -3.36
N ARG A 83 -8.39 19.97 -2.10
CA ARG A 83 -7.71 19.42 -0.92
C ARG A 83 -7.98 17.92 -0.78
N TRP A 84 -9.22 17.47 -0.97
CA TRP A 84 -9.59 16.05 -1.01
C TRP A 84 -8.78 15.27 -2.04
N GLN A 85 -8.77 15.74 -3.29
CA GLN A 85 -8.04 15.08 -4.39
C GLN A 85 -6.54 15.01 -4.13
N SER A 86 -5.96 16.08 -3.59
CA SER A 86 -4.54 16.15 -3.23
C SER A 86 -4.20 15.15 -2.13
N MET A 87 -5.03 15.08 -1.09
CA MET A 87 -4.90 14.15 0.03
C MET A 87 -5.02 12.69 -0.43
N VAL A 88 -6.04 12.34 -1.23
CA VAL A 88 -6.23 10.98 -1.77
C VAL A 88 -5.04 10.57 -2.67
N ALA A 89 -4.52 11.49 -3.47
CA ALA A 89 -3.32 11.23 -4.28
C ALA A 89 -2.07 11.01 -3.42
N ALA A 90 -1.92 11.75 -2.31
CA ALA A 90 -0.84 11.55 -1.36
C ALA A 90 -0.96 10.21 -0.62
N LEU A 91 -2.17 9.86 -0.15
CA LEU A 91 -2.46 8.54 0.44
C LEU A 91 -2.04 7.44 -0.52
N ARG A 92 -2.44 7.53 -1.79
CA ARG A 92 -2.11 6.52 -2.81
C ARG A 92 -0.60 6.31 -2.92
N LYS A 93 0.17 7.40 -2.97
CA LYS A 93 1.64 7.33 -3.05
C LYS A 93 2.27 6.75 -1.79
N HIS A 94 1.70 7.03 -0.63
CA HIS A 94 2.14 6.48 0.65
C HIS A 94 1.88 4.97 0.71
N GLU A 95 0.64 4.56 0.45
CA GLU A 95 0.22 3.16 0.41
C GLU A 95 1.04 2.33 -0.60
N GLN A 96 1.35 2.88 -1.77
CA GLN A 96 2.20 2.20 -2.76
C GLN A 96 3.60 1.85 -2.23
N LYS A 97 4.15 2.60 -1.26
CA LYS A 97 5.44 2.28 -0.64
C LYS A 97 5.33 1.05 0.27
N HIS A 98 4.23 0.91 1.01
CA HIS A 98 3.94 -0.31 1.76
C HIS A 98 3.79 -1.51 0.82
N GLY A 99 3.05 -1.35 -0.29
CA GLY A 99 2.95 -2.39 -1.32
C GLY A 99 4.31 -2.79 -1.89
N GLN A 100 5.19 -1.81 -2.11
CA GLN A 100 6.56 -2.06 -2.56
C GLN A 100 7.40 -2.86 -1.55
N HIS A 101 7.16 -2.72 -0.24
CA HIS A 101 7.82 -3.57 0.76
C HIS A 101 7.45 -5.04 0.60
N GLY A 102 6.20 -5.38 0.28
CA GLY A 102 5.80 -6.75 -0.04
C GLY A 102 6.49 -7.32 -1.28
N ILE A 103 6.67 -6.48 -2.32
CA ILE A 103 7.42 -6.86 -3.53
C ILE A 103 8.90 -7.08 -3.20
N ASN A 104 9.50 -6.18 -2.41
CA ASN A 104 10.90 -6.29 -2.02
C ASN A 104 11.14 -7.53 -1.15
N ALA A 105 10.19 -7.87 -0.26
CA ALA A 105 10.24 -9.10 0.50
C ALA A 105 10.30 -10.32 -0.42
N ALA A 106 9.39 -10.43 -1.39
CA ALA A 106 9.41 -11.55 -2.33
C ALA A 106 10.70 -11.63 -3.16
N GLN A 107 11.23 -10.49 -3.62
CA GLN A 107 12.49 -10.45 -4.36
C GLN A 107 13.70 -10.86 -3.49
N GLU A 108 13.71 -10.50 -2.21
CA GLU A 108 14.77 -10.91 -1.29
C GLU A 108 14.68 -12.41 -0.96
N ILE A 109 13.47 -12.94 -0.82
CA ILE A 109 13.20 -14.37 -0.64
C ILE A 109 13.67 -15.16 -1.87
N GLU A 110 13.36 -14.68 -3.08
CA GLU A 110 13.81 -15.28 -4.33
C GLU A 110 15.33 -15.38 -4.41
N LYS A 111 16.02 -14.28 -4.11
CA LYS A 111 17.49 -14.22 -4.08
C LYS A 111 18.08 -15.18 -3.05
N GLY A 112 17.40 -15.35 -1.92
CA GLY A 112 17.72 -16.34 -0.89
C GLY A 112 17.30 -17.77 -1.24
N LYS A 113 16.84 -18.05 -2.47
CA LYS A 113 16.33 -19.35 -2.92
C LYS A 113 15.22 -19.89 -2.01
N CYS A 114 14.35 -18.99 -1.56
CA CYS A 114 13.26 -19.24 -0.63
C CYS A 114 13.67 -19.73 0.77
N ALA A 115 14.95 -19.60 1.15
CA ALA A 115 15.37 -19.79 2.52
C ALA A 115 14.94 -18.60 3.39
N ASN A 116 14.60 -18.86 4.66
CA ASN A 116 14.31 -17.86 5.68
C ASN A 116 13.18 -16.87 5.29
N GLY A 117 12.18 -17.34 4.53
CA GLY A 117 11.09 -16.49 4.01
C GLY A 117 10.38 -15.66 5.08
N ASP A 118 10.02 -16.27 6.20
CA ASP A 118 9.31 -15.61 7.30
C ASP A 118 10.12 -14.49 7.94
N ALA A 119 11.44 -14.70 8.09
CA ALA A 119 12.33 -13.68 8.64
C ALA A 119 12.43 -12.46 7.71
N LEU A 120 12.45 -12.69 6.40
CA LEU A 120 12.46 -11.63 5.39
C LEU A 120 11.12 -10.88 5.33
N ILE A 121 9.99 -11.59 5.43
CA ILE A 121 8.66 -10.97 5.58
C ILE A 121 8.64 -10.07 6.82
N LYS A 122 9.07 -10.58 7.97
CA LYS A 122 9.13 -9.80 9.22
C LYS A 122 10.03 -8.56 9.10
N LYS A 123 11.17 -8.68 8.40
CA LYS A 123 12.06 -7.56 8.12
C LYS A 123 11.33 -6.44 7.38
N TRP A 124 10.61 -6.76 6.30
CA TRP A 124 9.90 -5.77 5.49
C TRP A 124 8.63 -5.24 6.17
N ALA A 125 7.92 -6.05 6.95
CA ALA A 125 6.84 -5.58 7.81
C ALA A 125 7.32 -4.58 8.88
N ASN A 126 8.56 -4.71 9.36
CA ASN A 126 9.16 -3.69 10.23
C ASN A 126 9.53 -2.41 9.45
N GLN A 127 9.84 -2.49 8.15
CA GLN A 127 10.06 -1.29 7.33
C GLN A 127 8.77 -0.50 7.12
N ASP A 128 7.59 -1.13 7.10
CA ASP A 128 6.31 -0.42 7.13
C ASP A 128 6.21 0.50 8.36
N LYS A 129 6.50 -0.06 9.55
CA LYS A 129 6.49 0.72 10.81
C LYS A 129 7.51 1.86 10.80
N VAL A 130 8.68 1.64 10.21
CA VAL A 130 9.72 2.67 10.06
C VAL A 130 9.24 3.78 9.11
N LEU A 131 8.63 3.40 7.98
CA LEU A 131 8.06 4.33 7.02
C LEU A 131 6.98 5.19 7.68
N ASP A 132 6.02 4.57 8.37
CA ASP A 132 4.95 5.26 9.09
C ASP A 132 5.51 6.23 10.13
N LYS A 133 6.43 5.77 10.99
CA LYS A 133 7.05 6.62 12.01
C LYS A 133 7.78 7.81 11.40
N ARG A 134 8.56 7.59 10.33
CA ARG A 134 9.36 8.63 9.68
C ARG A 134 8.49 9.69 9.00
N THR A 135 7.40 9.25 8.38
CA THR A 135 6.51 10.09 7.57
C THR A 135 5.31 10.63 8.35
N GLN A 136 5.16 10.20 9.61
CA GLN A 136 3.93 10.38 10.39
C GLN A 136 2.71 9.85 9.63
N HIS A 137 2.81 8.59 9.19
CA HIS A 137 1.79 7.89 8.42
C HIS A 137 1.36 8.69 7.17
N GLY A 138 2.36 9.13 6.41
CA GLY A 138 2.17 9.91 5.18
C GLY A 138 1.94 11.41 5.36
N ALA A 139 1.74 11.93 6.58
CA ALA A 139 1.48 13.36 6.77
C ALA A 139 2.61 14.26 6.23
N ARG A 140 3.87 13.84 6.41
CA ARG A 140 5.06 14.52 5.85
C ARG A 140 5.22 14.33 4.34
N GLU A 141 4.38 13.50 3.73
CA GLU A 141 4.35 13.22 2.30
C GLU A 141 3.13 13.84 1.61
N GLY A 142 2.40 14.72 2.32
CA GLY A 142 1.25 15.44 1.80
C GLY A 142 -0.10 14.80 2.12
N VAL A 143 -0.15 13.76 2.96
CA VAL A 143 -1.41 13.23 3.51
C VAL A 143 -1.91 14.19 4.59
N VAL A 144 -2.48 15.30 4.13
CA VAL A 144 -3.04 16.34 4.98
C VAL A 144 -4.45 16.67 4.53
N PHE A 145 -5.33 16.87 5.50
CA PHE A 145 -6.69 17.32 5.26
C PHE A 145 -7.03 18.40 6.29
N PRO A 146 -7.77 19.46 5.90
CA PRO A 146 -8.14 20.56 6.80
C PRO A 146 -8.95 20.12 8.00
#